data_AF-A0A9Q9UEH2-F1
#
_entry.id   AF-A0A9Q9UEH2-F1
#
_cell.length_a   1.000
_cell.length_b   1.000
_cell.length_c   1.000
_cell.angle_alpha   90.00
_cell.angle_beta   90.00
_cell.angle_gamma   90.00
#
_symmetry.space_group_name_H-M   'P 1'
#
loop_
_entity.id
_entity.type
_entity.pdbx_description
1 polymer ?
#
loop_
_entity_poly.entity_id
_entity_poly.type
_entity_poly.pdbx_seq_one_letter_code
_entity_poly.pdbx_strand_id
1 'polypeptide(L)'
;MSSKSGADLVSEYMRLARKYYEKSIAVLRKQLEYSEASTRTREDVTQIVAILEKCTIQKPLTAKEVLRSRHRGDLSKRLVVCSEDDAREIFDKGPPCFPILVAESPTQQRISVDWFLDVLETRASLDVHDFGKNINKKGRVAERVPSSSAIDMFKSRKETQLKGNQIYPLNFLNLNGIKDNAVPGFLANRTDFKILDLSCEENGKREYRTESTDLDESTSFHLLASQGAVHLPHVDHHYVYTTVFNEEGHKLWLMWPGLGIDGLRTWRHTGQVPDGGIPIYIAPGYTLVQPPALWRRGSKAYTWPPDEYFNECLDILEVMAERRLRL
;
A
#
# COMPACT_ATOMS: atom_id res chain seq x y z
N MET A 1 -9.85 -1.79 29.92
CA MET A 1 -10.80 -1.76 28.78
C MET A 1 -10.92 -3.18 28.26
N SER A 2 -12.12 -3.72 28.08
CA SER A 2 -12.31 -5.08 27.56
C SER A 2 -11.83 -5.13 26.10
N SER A 3 -10.85 -5.96 25.79
CA SER A 3 -10.41 -6.18 24.40
C SER A 3 -11.59 -6.73 23.58
N LYS A 4 -11.93 -6.07 22.47
CA LYS A 4 -12.96 -6.58 21.54
C LYS A 4 -12.59 -8.00 21.12
N SER A 5 -13.56 -8.92 21.11
CA SER A 5 -13.28 -10.27 20.61
C SER A 5 -12.97 -10.22 19.11
N GLY A 6 -12.24 -11.20 18.58
CA GLY A 6 -11.96 -11.26 17.14
C GLY A 6 -13.22 -11.26 16.27
N ALA A 7 -14.33 -11.82 16.76
CA ALA A 7 -15.62 -11.80 16.07
C ALA A 7 -16.25 -10.40 16.04
N ASP A 8 -16.08 -9.61 17.10
CA ASP A 8 -16.54 -8.22 17.17
C ASP A 8 -15.75 -7.35 16.20
N LEU A 9 -14.42 -7.52 16.16
CA LEU A 9 -13.53 -6.81 15.21
C LEU A 9 -13.93 -7.09 13.75
N VAL A 10 -14.16 -8.37 13.40
CA VAL A 10 -14.62 -8.74 12.04
C VAL A 10 -15.98 -8.12 11.73
N SER A 11 -16.92 -8.14 12.67
CA SER A 11 -18.28 -7.60 12.45
C SER A 11 -18.26 -6.09 12.26
N GLU A 12 -17.48 -5.38 13.07
CA GLU A 12 -17.29 -3.94 12.95
C GLU A 12 -16.58 -3.58 11.64
N TYR A 13 -15.51 -4.29 11.28
CA TYR A 13 -14.82 -4.13 10.01
C TYR A 13 -15.80 -4.30 8.84
N MET A 14 -16.59 -5.37 8.82
CA MET A 14 -17.52 -5.64 7.72
C MET A 14 -18.55 -4.51 7.54
N ARG A 15 -19.06 -3.95 8.65
CA ARG A 15 -20.00 -2.82 8.61
C ARG A 15 -19.34 -1.58 8.00
N LEU A 16 -18.13 -1.25 8.44
CA LEU A 16 -17.40 -0.08 7.94
C LEU A 16 -16.95 -0.27 6.48
N ALA A 17 -16.40 -1.44 6.15
CA ALA A 17 -15.93 -1.77 4.81
C ALA A 17 -17.05 -1.64 3.77
N ARG A 18 -18.25 -2.17 4.04
CA ARG A 18 -19.41 -1.99 3.14
C ARG A 18 -19.78 -0.52 2.96
N LYS A 19 -19.91 0.22 4.06
CA LYS A 19 -20.24 1.66 4.04
C LYS A 19 -19.25 2.45 3.18
N TYR A 20 -17.95 2.25 3.39
CA TYR A 20 -16.92 3.02 2.68
C TYR A 20 -16.68 2.51 1.26
N TYR A 21 -16.93 1.24 0.97
CA TYR A 21 -16.93 0.70 -0.38
C TYR A 21 -18.01 1.37 -1.25
N GLU A 22 -19.25 1.42 -0.76
CA GLU A 22 -20.37 2.09 -1.44
C GLU A 22 -20.11 3.60 -1.60
N LYS A 23 -19.61 4.25 -0.53
CA LYS A 23 -19.25 5.68 -0.58
C LYS A 23 -18.17 5.96 -1.62
N SER A 24 -17.13 5.11 -1.70
CA SER A 24 -16.05 5.27 -2.67
C SER A 24 -16.58 5.15 -4.11
N ILE A 25 -17.39 4.13 -4.41
CA ILE A 25 -17.99 3.99 -5.74
C ILE A 25 -18.86 5.19 -6.09
N ALA A 26 -19.68 5.69 -5.15
CA ALA A 26 -20.51 6.87 -5.38
C ALA A 26 -19.67 8.13 -5.69
N VAL A 27 -18.58 8.35 -4.96
CA VAL A 27 -17.63 9.46 -5.22
C VAL A 27 -17.04 9.33 -6.63
N LEU A 28 -16.56 8.14 -7.00
CA LEU A 28 -15.96 7.88 -8.29
C LEU A 28 -16.96 8.04 -9.45
N ARG A 29 -18.19 7.53 -9.31
CA ARG A 29 -19.25 7.74 -10.32
C ARG A 29 -19.59 9.21 -10.50
N LYS A 30 -19.67 9.98 -9.41
CA LYS A 30 -19.86 11.44 -9.49
C LYS A 30 -18.71 12.11 -10.25
N GLN A 31 -17.47 11.67 -10.08
CA GLN A 31 -16.33 12.17 -10.89
C GLN A 31 -16.49 11.87 -12.38
N LEU A 32 -17.09 10.72 -12.73
CA LEU A 32 -17.42 10.38 -14.12
C LEU A 32 -18.56 11.22 -14.71
N GLU A 33 -19.37 11.91 -13.91
CA GLU A 33 -20.43 12.77 -14.45
C GLU A 33 -19.87 14.08 -15.02
N TYR A 34 -18.78 14.60 -14.45
CA TYR A 34 -18.23 15.90 -14.83
C TYR A 34 -16.84 15.85 -15.49
N SER A 35 -16.18 14.68 -15.53
CA SER A 35 -14.84 14.59 -16.10
C SER A 35 -14.80 14.69 -17.62
N GLU A 36 -13.86 15.45 -18.15
CA GLU A 36 -13.64 15.54 -19.59
C GLU A 36 -12.97 14.26 -20.14
N ALA A 37 -13.28 13.92 -21.40
CA ALA A 37 -12.85 12.67 -22.03
C ALA A 37 -11.33 12.42 -21.99
N SER A 38 -10.54 13.49 -22.17
CA SER A 38 -9.07 13.40 -22.21
C SER A 38 -8.39 13.53 -20.86
N THR A 39 -9.12 13.59 -19.75
CA THR A 39 -8.53 13.72 -18.41
C THR A 39 -8.12 12.37 -17.86
N ARG A 40 -7.06 12.36 -17.03
CA ARG A 40 -6.70 11.19 -16.24
C ARG A 40 -7.86 10.74 -15.35
N THR A 41 -8.64 11.67 -14.80
CA THR A 41 -9.86 11.35 -14.03
C THR A 41 -10.79 10.43 -14.84
N ARG A 42 -11.13 10.79 -16.08
CA ARG A 42 -12.03 9.97 -16.89
C ARG A 42 -11.46 8.56 -17.09
N GLU A 43 -10.21 8.44 -17.52
CA GLU A 43 -9.60 7.16 -17.87
C GLU A 43 -9.39 6.24 -16.65
N ASP A 44 -8.72 6.74 -15.61
CA ASP A 44 -8.37 5.91 -14.45
C ASP A 44 -9.62 5.56 -13.62
N VAL A 45 -10.57 6.49 -13.48
CA VAL A 45 -11.78 6.24 -12.69
C VAL A 45 -12.70 5.26 -13.42
N THR A 46 -12.83 5.34 -14.75
CA THR A 46 -13.61 4.35 -15.51
C THR A 46 -13.07 2.94 -15.28
N GLN A 47 -11.75 2.76 -15.34
CA GLN A 47 -11.12 1.46 -15.09
C GLN A 47 -11.33 0.98 -13.65
N ILE A 48 -11.10 1.85 -12.65
CA ILE A 48 -11.26 1.48 -11.24
C ILE A 48 -12.70 1.16 -10.88
N VAL A 49 -13.69 1.91 -11.41
CA VAL A 49 -15.11 1.60 -11.17
C VAL A 49 -15.44 0.22 -11.76
N ALA A 50 -15.03 -0.07 -12.99
CA ALA A 50 -15.27 -1.37 -13.62
C ALA A 50 -14.59 -2.53 -12.87
N ILE A 51 -13.40 -2.29 -12.30
CA ILE A 51 -12.70 -3.25 -11.45
C ILE A 51 -13.47 -3.46 -10.14
N LEU A 52 -13.82 -2.39 -9.45
CA LEU A 52 -14.51 -2.46 -8.16
C LEU A 52 -15.85 -3.19 -8.31
N GLU A 53 -16.63 -2.91 -9.36
CA GLU A 53 -17.91 -3.59 -9.61
C GLU A 53 -17.81 -5.12 -9.74
N LYS A 54 -16.64 -5.66 -10.10
CA LYS A 54 -16.37 -7.10 -10.14
C LYS A 54 -15.84 -7.66 -8.82
N CYS A 55 -15.42 -6.79 -7.90
CA CYS A 55 -14.86 -7.17 -6.61
C CYS A 55 -15.96 -7.32 -5.56
N THR A 56 -15.67 -8.08 -4.50
CA THR A 56 -16.61 -8.28 -3.39
C THR A 56 -15.90 -8.11 -2.06
N ILE A 57 -16.53 -7.39 -1.12
CA ILE A 57 -16.07 -7.34 0.27
C ILE A 57 -16.27 -8.73 0.89
N GLN A 58 -15.17 -9.46 1.03
CA GLN A 58 -15.17 -10.78 1.64
C GLN A 58 -15.20 -10.68 3.16
N LYS A 59 -15.83 -11.67 3.83
CA LYS A 59 -15.74 -11.82 5.29
C LYS A 59 -14.30 -12.24 5.66
N PRO A 60 -13.56 -11.41 6.43
CA PRO A 60 -12.23 -11.77 6.91
C PRO A 60 -12.27 -12.97 7.86
N LEU A 61 -11.11 -13.61 8.00
CA LEU A 61 -10.84 -14.56 9.07
C LEU A 61 -10.41 -13.80 10.34
N THR A 62 -10.68 -14.41 11.49
CA THR A 62 -10.11 -14.03 12.78
C THR A 62 -8.73 -14.66 12.95
N ALA A 63 -7.89 -14.08 13.81
CA ALA A 63 -6.60 -14.67 14.16
C ALA A 63 -6.73 -16.10 14.71
N LYS A 64 -7.75 -16.36 15.53
CA LYS A 64 -8.05 -17.69 16.08
C LYS A 64 -8.32 -18.74 14.99
N GLU A 65 -9.02 -18.38 13.92
CA GLU A 65 -9.26 -19.29 12.78
C GLU A 65 -7.96 -19.61 12.05
N VAL A 66 -7.10 -18.60 11.85
CA VAL A 66 -5.81 -18.75 11.18
C VAL A 66 -4.85 -19.62 11.99
N LEU A 67 -4.68 -19.33 13.28
CA LEU A 67 -3.77 -20.03 14.17
C LEU A 67 -4.15 -21.51 14.39
N ARG A 68 -5.43 -21.85 14.21
CA ARG A 68 -5.93 -23.24 14.29
C ARG A 68 -5.91 -23.97 12.95
N SER A 69 -5.76 -23.27 11.83
CA SER A 69 -5.80 -23.88 10.51
C SER A 69 -4.54 -24.70 10.24
N ARG A 70 -4.73 -25.96 9.80
CA ARG A 70 -3.65 -26.83 9.33
C ARG A 70 -3.32 -26.61 7.84
N HIS A 71 -4.25 -26.03 7.07
CA HIS A 71 -4.13 -25.84 5.62
C HIS A 71 -3.81 -24.38 5.30
N ARG A 72 -2.52 -24.06 5.12
CA ARG A 72 -2.09 -22.69 4.81
C ARG A 72 -2.43 -22.20 3.39
N GLY A 73 -2.70 -23.12 2.45
CA GLY A 73 -2.96 -22.78 1.04
C GLY A 73 -4.19 -21.88 0.84
N ASP A 74 -5.31 -22.23 1.47
CA ASP A 74 -6.58 -21.48 1.34
C ASP A 74 -6.54 -20.12 2.07
N LEU A 75 -5.64 -19.96 3.04
CA LEU A 75 -5.47 -18.71 3.77
C LEU A 75 -4.91 -17.61 2.88
N SER A 76 -4.05 -17.95 1.90
CA SER A 76 -3.38 -16.99 1.01
C SER A 76 -4.31 -16.07 0.23
N LYS A 77 -5.58 -16.46 0.07
CA LYS A 77 -6.61 -15.72 -0.67
C LYS A 77 -7.53 -14.87 0.22
N ARG A 78 -7.34 -14.90 1.54
CA ARG A 78 -8.28 -14.37 2.52
C ARG A 78 -7.62 -13.26 3.34
N LEU A 79 -8.40 -12.21 3.61
CA LEU A 79 -8.02 -11.20 4.59
C LEU A 79 -8.17 -11.74 6.02
N VAL A 80 -7.22 -11.41 6.88
CA VAL A 80 -7.31 -11.60 8.32
C VAL A 80 -7.50 -10.24 8.98
N VAL A 81 -8.47 -10.10 9.89
CA VAL A 81 -8.63 -8.91 10.73
C VAL A 81 -8.38 -9.29 12.18
N CYS A 82 -7.50 -8.56 12.85
CA CYS A 82 -7.06 -8.91 14.19
C CYS A 82 -6.56 -7.71 15.00
N SER A 83 -6.29 -7.92 16.29
CA SER A 83 -5.59 -6.96 17.14
C SER A 83 -4.07 -6.98 16.87
N GLU A 84 -3.35 -6.02 17.45
CA GLU A 84 -1.88 -5.99 17.38
C GLU A 84 -1.24 -7.21 18.08
N ASP A 85 -1.81 -7.67 19.20
CA ASP A 85 -1.31 -8.84 19.92
C ASP A 85 -1.54 -10.13 19.13
N ASP A 86 -2.72 -10.26 18.52
CA ASP A 86 -3.02 -11.36 17.60
C ASP A 86 -2.05 -11.37 16.40
N ALA A 87 -1.75 -10.20 15.84
CA ALA A 87 -0.80 -10.08 14.74
C ALA A 87 0.58 -10.59 15.18
N ARG A 88 1.04 -10.20 16.38
CA ARG A 88 2.30 -10.69 16.95
C ARG A 88 2.31 -12.22 17.03
N GLU A 89 1.25 -12.84 17.53
CA GLU A 89 1.15 -14.30 17.61
C GLU A 89 1.19 -14.97 16.23
N ILE A 90 0.52 -14.39 15.23
CA ILE A 90 0.56 -14.89 13.84
C ILE A 90 1.99 -14.87 13.31
N PHE A 91 2.71 -13.75 13.45
CA PHE A 91 4.09 -13.63 12.98
C PHE A 91 5.08 -14.49 13.78
N ASP A 92 4.79 -14.84 15.04
CA ASP A 92 5.59 -15.79 15.82
C ASP A 92 5.53 -17.22 15.25
N LYS A 93 4.49 -17.54 14.45
CA LYS A 93 4.39 -18.79 13.68
C LYS A 93 5.06 -18.71 12.30
N GLY A 94 5.76 -17.60 12.03
CA GLY A 94 6.47 -17.31 10.79
C GLY A 94 5.73 -16.31 9.89
N PRO A 95 6.42 -15.76 8.86
CA PRO A 95 5.85 -14.76 7.96
C PRO A 95 4.57 -15.26 7.23
N PRO A 96 3.46 -14.51 7.25
CA PRO A 96 2.18 -14.91 6.68
C PRO A 96 2.09 -14.63 5.18
N CYS A 97 1.68 -15.61 4.38
CA CYS A 97 1.45 -15.44 2.94
C CYS A 97 0.05 -14.89 2.58
N PHE A 98 -0.62 -14.23 3.53
CA PHE A 98 -1.97 -13.69 3.40
C PHE A 98 -2.03 -12.27 3.97
N PRO A 99 -2.92 -11.41 3.46
CA PRO A 99 -3.06 -10.06 3.96
C PRO A 99 -3.62 -10.02 5.38
N ILE A 100 -3.06 -9.16 6.21
CA ILE A 100 -3.48 -8.92 7.59
C ILE A 100 -3.84 -7.46 7.76
N LEU A 101 -5.02 -7.17 8.29
CA LEU A 101 -5.42 -5.85 8.70
C LEU A 101 -5.50 -5.80 10.23
N VAL A 102 -4.54 -5.10 10.82
CA VAL A 102 -4.45 -4.88 12.26
C VAL A 102 -5.32 -3.69 12.62
N ALA A 103 -6.37 -3.94 13.40
CA ALA A 103 -7.27 -2.91 13.89
C ALA A 103 -6.58 -2.13 15.02
N GLU A 104 -6.55 -0.80 14.89
CA GLU A 104 -6.01 0.15 15.88
C GLU A 104 -4.63 -0.26 16.39
N SER A 105 -3.56 0.19 15.74
CA SER A 105 -2.18 -0.07 16.19
C SER A 105 -1.74 0.97 17.24
N PRO A 106 -1.90 0.72 18.56
CA PRO A 106 -1.56 1.70 19.60
C PRO A 106 -0.08 2.08 19.62
N THR A 107 0.79 1.21 19.09
CA THR A 107 2.23 1.46 19.02
C THR A 107 2.61 2.47 17.93
N GLN A 108 1.66 2.83 17.06
CA GLN A 108 1.88 3.80 15.98
C GLN A 108 1.31 5.17 16.36
N GLN A 109 2.22 6.15 16.52
CA GLN A 109 1.82 7.54 16.68
C GLN A 109 1.22 8.07 15.39
N ARG A 110 0.05 8.69 15.48
CA ARG A 110 -0.60 9.32 14.31
C ARG A 110 -0.07 10.71 14.05
N ILE A 111 0.04 11.07 12.77
CA ILE A 111 0.26 12.44 12.31
C ILE A 111 -1.00 12.95 11.61
N SER A 112 -1.35 14.23 11.83
CA SER A 112 -2.47 14.84 11.11
C SER A 112 -2.02 15.28 9.71
N VAL A 113 -2.98 15.39 8.79
CA VAL A 113 -2.72 15.96 7.46
C VAL A 113 -2.17 17.38 7.58
N ASP A 114 -2.73 18.21 8.45
CA ASP A 114 -2.32 19.61 8.57
C ASP A 114 -0.88 19.73 9.07
N TRP A 115 -0.49 18.97 10.10
CA TRP A 115 0.90 18.91 10.55
C TRP A 115 1.83 18.38 9.45
N PHE A 116 1.39 17.37 8.71
CA PHE A 116 2.21 16.82 7.61
C PHE A 116 2.41 17.84 6.48
N LEU A 117 1.39 18.66 6.18
CA LEU A 117 1.53 19.76 5.22
C LEU A 117 2.59 20.76 5.68
N ASP A 118 2.61 21.15 6.96
CA ASP A 118 3.63 22.05 7.50
C ASP A 118 5.06 21.48 7.32
N VAL A 119 5.23 20.16 7.50
CA VAL A 119 6.51 19.50 7.22
C VAL A 119 6.86 19.58 5.73
N LEU A 120 5.89 19.37 4.84
CA LEU A 120 6.11 19.44 3.39
C LEU A 120 6.44 20.86 2.91
N GLU A 121 5.98 21.92 3.59
CA GLU A 121 6.32 23.32 3.26
C GLU A 121 7.83 23.58 3.32
N THR A 122 8.56 22.81 4.13
CA THR A 122 10.03 22.94 4.26
C THR A 122 10.81 22.42 3.04
N ARG A 123 10.15 21.67 2.13
CA ARG A 123 10.79 21.10 0.94
C ARG A 123 10.79 22.12 -0.20
N ALA A 124 11.76 22.02 -1.11
CA ALA A 124 11.80 22.90 -2.29
C ALA A 124 10.65 22.64 -3.28
N SER A 125 10.32 21.37 -3.51
CA SER A 125 9.32 20.94 -4.48
C SER A 125 8.77 19.55 -4.17
N LEU A 126 7.56 19.27 -4.63
CA LEU A 126 6.87 17.99 -4.49
C LEU A 126 6.48 17.42 -5.86
N ASP A 127 6.45 16.10 -5.97
CA ASP A 127 5.90 15.41 -7.13
C ASP A 127 4.39 15.24 -6.97
N VAL A 128 3.65 15.80 -7.93
CA VAL A 128 2.20 15.94 -7.87
C VAL A 128 1.54 15.27 -9.08
N HIS A 129 0.66 14.31 -8.81
CA HIS A 129 -0.24 13.76 -9.81
C HIS A 129 -1.56 14.50 -9.82
N ASP A 130 -1.76 15.33 -10.84
CA ASP A 130 -3.00 16.06 -11.04
C ASP A 130 -3.94 15.32 -12.02
N PHE A 131 -5.08 14.87 -11.51
CA PHE A 131 -6.03 14.08 -12.29
C PHE A 131 -6.86 14.91 -13.27
N GLY A 132 -6.79 16.24 -13.18
CA GLY A 132 -7.40 17.14 -14.16
C GLY A 132 -6.58 17.29 -15.44
N LYS A 133 -5.36 16.76 -15.48
CA LYS A 133 -4.49 16.91 -16.65
C LYS A 133 -4.87 15.98 -17.79
N ASN A 134 -4.53 16.44 -18.99
CA ASN A 134 -4.75 15.70 -20.21
C ASN A 134 -3.77 14.52 -20.30
N ILE A 135 -4.32 13.31 -20.32
CA ILE A 135 -3.55 12.06 -20.32
C ILE A 135 -2.74 11.86 -21.60
N ASN A 136 -3.20 12.40 -22.73
CA ASN A 136 -2.53 12.27 -24.03
C ASN A 136 -1.26 13.13 -24.15
N LYS A 137 -1.05 14.09 -23.25
CA LYS A 137 0.13 14.99 -23.30
C LYS A 137 1.31 14.49 -22.49
N LYS A 138 1.06 13.96 -21.29
CA LYS A 138 2.13 13.58 -20.33
C LYS A 138 1.88 12.21 -19.68
N GLY A 139 0.87 11.46 -20.11
CA GLY A 139 0.52 10.18 -19.50
C GLY A 139 0.18 10.31 -18.01
N ARG A 140 0.67 9.35 -17.21
CA ARG A 140 0.48 9.28 -15.75
C ARG A 140 1.67 9.84 -14.95
N VAL A 141 2.53 10.62 -15.59
CA VAL A 141 3.76 11.15 -14.98
C VAL A 141 3.43 12.27 -13.98
N ALA A 142 4.09 12.26 -12.83
CA ALA A 142 3.98 13.33 -11.84
C ALA A 142 4.62 14.62 -12.37
N GLU A 143 4.14 15.77 -11.90
CA GLU A 143 4.82 17.04 -12.16
C GLU A 143 5.50 17.54 -10.90
N ARG A 144 6.74 17.99 -11.05
CA ARG A 144 7.49 18.63 -9.98
C ARG A 144 7.01 20.07 -9.81
N VAL A 145 6.41 20.37 -8.66
CA VAL A 145 5.78 21.66 -8.35
C VAL A 145 6.42 22.24 -7.09
N PRO A 146 6.65 23.57 -6.98
CA PRO A 146 7.09 24.18 -5.73
C PRO A 146 6.18 23.79 -4.57
N SER A 147 6.75 23.45 -3.40
CA SER A 147 5.97 22.85 -2.31
C SER A 147 4.83 23.73 -1.85
N SER A 148 5.05 25.04 -1.72
CA SER A 148 4.01 26.01 -1.36
C SER A 148 2.82 25.94 -2.32
N SER A 149 3.08 25.97 -3.63
CA SER A 149 2.02 25.88 -4.65
C SER A 149 1.30 24.52 -4.62
N ALA A 150 2.03 23.42 -4.43
CA ALA A 150 1.44 22.09 -4.34
C ALA A 150 0.53 21.94 -3.10
N ILE A 151 0.92 22.56 -1.99
CA ILE A 151 0.16 22.57 -0.73
C ILE A 151 -1.09 23.45 -0.87
N ASP A 152 -0.98 24.62 -1.50
CA ASP A 152 -2.12 25.47 -1.82
C ASP A 152 -3.13 24.75 -2.73
N MET A 153 -2.64 24.04 -3.75
CA MET A 153 -3.49 23.20 -4.60
C MET A 153 -4.22 22.13 -3.79
N PHE A 154 -3.54 21.47 -2.84
CA PHE A 154 -4.16 20.46 -1.98
C PHE A 154 -5.21 21.07 -1.05
N LYS A 155 -4.88 22.15 -0.33
CA LYS A 155 -5.76 22.88 0.60
C LYS A 155 -7.01 23.39 -0.14
N SER A 156 -6.82 24.02 -1.30
CA SER A 156 -7.90 24.51 -2.17
C SER A 156 -8.84 23.40 -2.65
N ARG A 157 -8.29 22.24 -3.06
CA ARG A 157 -9.11 21.09 -3.45
C ARG A 157 -9.90 20.51 -2.28
N LYS A 158 -9.27 20.35 -1.11
CA LYS A 158 -9.93 19.91 0.12
C LYS A 158 -11.12 20.81 0.46
N GLU A 159 -10.93 22.13 0.44
CA GLU A 159 -12.00 23.10 0.69
C GLU A 159 -13.12 23.02 -0.34
N THR A 160 -12.77 22.94 -1.62
CA THR A 160 -13.73 22.83 -2.74
C THR A 160 -14.59 21.56 -2.60
N GLN A 161 -13.96 20.43 -2.26
CA GLN A 161 -14.65 19.16 -2.00
C GLN A 161 -15.57 19.22 -0.78
N LEU A 162 -15.15 19.89 0.31
CA LEU A 162 -15.98 20.10 1.50
C LEU A 162 -17.24 20.93 1.20
N LYS A 163 -17.16 21.89 0.27
CA LYS A 163 -18.31 22.66 -0.22
C LYS A 163 -19.21 21.88 -1.20
N GLY A 164 -18.84 20.64 -1.54
CA GLY A 164 -19.60 19.77 -2.45
C GLY A 164 -19.37 20.06 -3.94
N ASN A 165 -18.44 20.95 -4.27
CA ASN A 165 -18.13 21.36 -5.63
C ASN A 165 -17.30 20.30 -6.37
N GLN A 166 -17.43 20.31 -7.70
CA GLN A 166 -16.71 19.40 -8.58
C GLN A 166 -15.26 19.87 -8.75
N ILE A 167 -14.31 18.99 -8.47
CA ILE A 167 -12.88 19.28 -8.64
C ILE A 167 -12.10 17.98 -8.80
N TYR A 168 -11.12 18.00 -9.70
CA TYR A 168 -10.30 16.83 -9.96
C TYR A 168 -9.36 16.51 -8.79
N PRO A 169 -9.14 15.23 -8.48
CA PRO A 169 -8.31 14.83 -7.35
C PRO A 169 -6.81 15.04 -7.60
N LEU A 170 -6.06 15.01 -6.52
CA LEU A 170 -4.63 15.29 -6.45
C LEU A 170 -3.99 14.17 -5.64
N ASN A 171 -2.87 13.63 -6.09
CA ASN A 171 -2.22 12.50 -5.44
C ASN A 171 -0.69 12.70 -5.36
N PHE A 172 -0.12 12.40 -4.21
CA PHE A 172 1.30 12.54 -3.90
C PHE A 172 1.77 11.16 -3.43
N LEU A 173 2.47 10.46 -4.32
CA LEU A 173 2.74 9.03 -4.18
C LEU A 173 4.17 8.70 -3.74
N ASN A 174 5.07 9.68 -3.80
CA ASN A 174 6.48 9.49 -3.49
C ASN A 174 6.97 10.60 -2.55
N LEU A 175 6.48 10.59 -1.31
CA LEU A 175 6.93 11.51 -0.27
C LEU A 175 7.84 10.76 0.69
N ASN A 176 9.08 11.21 0.88
CA ASN A 176 10.01 10.57 1.81
C ASN A 176 9.39 10.37 3.20
N GLY A 177 9.64 9.20 3.80
CA GLY A 177 9.30 8.88 5.18
C GLY A 177 9.88 9.91 6.16
N ILE A 178 9.06 10.35 7.12
CA ILE A 178 9.49 11.31 8.15
C ILE A 178 9.30 10.77 9.59
N LYS A 179 8.79 9.54 9.73
CA LYS A 179 8.57 8.91 11.03
C LYS A 179 9.76 8.03 11.40
N ASP A 180 10.37 8.32 12.55
CA ASP A 180 11.47 7.52 13.09
C ASP A 180 11.06 6.06 13.38
N ASN A 181 9.78 5.83 13.72
CA ASN A 181 9.21 4.49 14.01
C ASN A 181 8.21 4.05 12.92
N ALA A 182 8.61 4.12 11.65
CA ALA A 182 7.76 3.72 10.52
C ALA A 182 7.35 2.24 10.56
N VAL A 183 8.15 1.37 11.19
CA VAL A 183 7.86 -0.05 11.33
C VAL A 183 6.82 -0.28 12.43
N PRO A 184 5.71 -1.01 12.16
CA PRO A 184 4.71 -1.34 13.18
C PRO A 184 5.30 -2.09 14.38
N GLY A 185 4.81 -1.83 15.60
CA GLY A 185 5.37 -2.39 16.84
C GLY A 185 5.37 -3.92 16.90
N PHE A 186 4.41 -4.58 16.27
CA PHE A 186 4.36 -6.04 16.13
C PHE A 186 5.42 -6.62 15.17
N LEU A 187 6.12 -5.78 14.40
CA LEU A 187 7.23 -6.14 13.49
C LEU A 187 8.59 -5.58 13.95
N ALA A 188 8.62 -4.48 14.69
CA ALA A 188 9.81 -3.66 14.98
C ALA A 188 11.01 -4.38 15.62
N ASN A 189 10.84 -5.61 16.14
CA ASN A 189 11.92 -6.40 16.74
C ASN A 189 12.14 -7.77 16.09
N ARG A 190 11.54 -8.01 14.92
CA ARG A 190 11.69 -9.28 14.20
C ARG A 190 12.89 -9.20 13.26
N THR A 191 13.83 -10.11 13.42
CA THR A 191 15.05 -10.19 12.60
C THR A 191 14.75 -10.31 11.11
N ASP A 192 13.68 -11.00 10.73
CA ASP A 192 13.24 -11.13 9.33
C ASP A 192 12.78 -9.80 8.70
N PHE A 193 12.49 -8.78 9.51
CA PHE A 193 12.05 -7.44 9.08
C PHE A 193 13.10 -6.35 9.32
N LYS A 194 14.25 -6.70 9.93
CA LYS A 194 15.41 -5.82 10.14
C LYS A 194 16.52 -6.05 9.12
N ILE A 195 16.26 -6.78 8.04
CA ILE A 195 17.33 -7.25 7.15
C ILE A 195 18.08 -6.09 6.49
N LEU A 196 17.37 -5.02 6.12
CA LEU A 196 17.98 -3.80 5.58
C LEU A 196 18.79 -3.08 6.66
N ASP A 197 18.21 -2.83 7.84
CA ASP A 197 18.89 -2.19 8.99
C ASP A 197 20.19 -2.94 9.39
N LEU A 198 20.11 -4.27 9.52
CA LEU A 198 21.24 -5.13 9.89
C LEU A 198 22.31 -5.18 8.79
N SER A 199 21.92 -5.04 7.51
CA SER A 199 22.89 -4.98 6.41
C SER A 199 23.66 -3.67 6.35
N CYS A 200 23.05 -2.58 6.84
CA CYS A 200 23.66 -1.25 6.89
C CYS A 200 24.66 -1.10 8.05
N GLU A 201 24.33 -1.62 9.24
CA GLU A 201 25.20 -1.50 10.43
C GLU A 201 26.57 -2.22 10.28
N GLU A 202 26.64 -3.32 9.53
CA GLU A 202 27.90 -4.07 9.33
C GLU A 202 28.82 -3.49 8.23
N ASN A 203 28.39 -2.46 7.50
CA ASN A 203 29.10 -1.95 6.31
C ASN A 203 30.01 -0.74 6.59
N GLY A 204 30.64 -0.65 7.77
CA GLY A 204 31.51 0.47 8.17
C GLY A 204 32.78 0.75 7.32
N LYS A 205 32.93 0.15 6.12
CA LYS A 205 34.12 0.29 5.26
C LYS A 205 33.89 0.25 3.74
N ARG A 206 32.67 0.34 3.20
CA ARG A 206 32.51 0.47 1.73
C ARG A 206 32.25 1.93 1.36
N GLU A 207 33.19 2.49 0.61
CA GLU A 207 33.02 3.74 -0.13
C GLU A 207 31.66 3.73 -0.82
N TYR A 208 30.92 4.81 -0.62
CA TYR A 208 29.66 5.17 -1.26
C TYR A 208 29.64 4.67 -2.72
N ARG A 209 29.04 3.49 -2.96
CA ARG A 209 28.67 3.09 -4.31
C ARG A 209 27.33 3.76 -4.57
N THR A 210 27.31 4.65 -5.55
CA THR A 210 26.15 5.40 -6.06
C THR A 210 24.97 4.53 -6.53
N GLU A 211 25.10 3.21 -6.50
CA GLU A 211 24.10 2.23 -6.95
C GLU A 211 23.26 1.65 -5.80
N SER A 212 23.67 1.78 -4.52
CA SER A 212 22.92 1.20 -3.38
C SER A 212 21.90 2.14 -2.74
N THR A 213 21.78 3.39 -3.21
CA THR A 213 20.89 4.41 -2.64
C THR A 213 19.39 4.10 -2.83
N ASP A 214 19.01 3.26 -3.80
CA ASP A 214 17.61 2.93 -4.10
C ASP A 214 16.92 2.09 -3.00
N LEU A 215 17.68 1.22 -2.31
CA LEU A 215 17.12 0.37 -1.25
C LEU A 215 16.93 1.12 0.07
N ASP A 216 17.84 2.04 0.40
CA ASP A 216 17.75 2.84 1.64
C ASP A 216 16.56 3.82 1.58
N GLU A 217 16.32 4.43 0.40
CA GLU A 217 15.20 5.33 0.14
C GLU A 217 13.83 4.60 0.03
N SER A 218 13.84 3.27 -0.11
CA SER A 218 12.63 2.43 -0.27
C SER A 218 12.09 1.86 1.06
N THR A 219 12.70 2.18 2.21
CA THR A 219 12.32 1.62 3.52
C THR A 219 11.05 2.21 4.10
N SER A 220 10.74 3.48 3.81
CA SER A 220 9.51 4.14 4.25
C SER A 220 9.14 5.35 3.40
N PHE A 221 7.83 5.53 3.17
CA PHE A 221 7.30 6.66 2.43
C PHE A 221 5.92 7.06 2.97
N HIS A 222 5.52 8.29 2.68
CA HIS A 222 4.19 8.82 2.95
C HIS A 222 3.39 8.99 1.66
N LEU A 223 2.08 8.82 1.79
CA LEU A 223 1.11 9.04 0.73
C LEU A 223 0.13 10.12 1.17
N LEU A 224 -0.01 11.17 0.37
CA LEU A 224 -1.02 12.21 0.57
C LEU A 224 -1.93 12.27 -0.66
N ALA A 225 -3.25 12.26 -0.44
CA ALA A 225 -4.20 12.26 -1.54
C ALA A 225 -5.47 13.02 -1.16
N SER A 226 -6.04 13.76 -2.11
CA SER A 226 -7.36 14.35 -1.95
C SER A 226 -8.46 13.33 -2.24
N GLN A 227 -9.70 13.64 -1.86
CA GLN A 227 -10.80 12.68 -1.97
C GLN A 227 -11.02 12.24 -3.41
N GLY A 228 -11.11 10.92 -3.60
CA GLY A 228 -11.37 10.29 -4.89
C GLY A 228 -10.18 10.24 -5.84
N ALA A 229 -8.96 10.52 -5.35
CA ALA A 229 -7.75 10.09 -6.04
C ALA A 229 -7.74 8.56 -6.15
N VAL A 230 -7.33 8.04 -7.30
CA VAL A 230 -7.22 6.60 -7.55
C VAL A 230 -5.82 6.26 -8.05
N HIS A 231 -5.40 5.02 -7.85
CA HIS A 231 -4.21 4.51 -8.51
C HIS A 231 -4.54 3.15 -9.12
N LEU A 232 -4.12 2.94 -10.37
CA LEU A 232 -4.36 1.66 -11.04
C LEU A 232 -3.57 0.54 -10.36
N PRO A 233 -4.05 -0.71 -10.45
CA PRO A 233 -3.35 -1.85 -9.88
C PRO A 233 -1.91 -1.94 -10.39
N HIS A 234 -0.98 -2.19 -9.46
CA HIS A 234 0.44 -2.38 -9.73
C HIS A 234 1.03 -3.33 -8.68
N VAL A 235 2.27 -3.73 -8.89
CA VAL A 235 3.09 -4.42 -7.88
C VAL A 235 4.13 -3.43 -7.40
N ASP A 236 4.26 -3.29 -6.09
CA ASP A 236 5.26 -2.42 -5.47
C ASP A 236 6.68 -2.85 -5.87
N HIS A 237 7.60 -1.89 -5.86
CA HIS A 237 9.00 -2.14 -6.18
C HIS A 237 9.61 -3.19 -5.22
N HIS A 238 10.54 -4.00 -5.71
CA HIS A 238 11.24 -5.06 -4.96
C HIS A 238 10.40 -6.24 -4.42
N TYR A 239 9.09 -6.31 -4.66
CA TYR A 239 8.26 -7.49 -4.31
C TYR A 239 8.26 -7.87 -2.82
N VAL A 240 8.59 -6.93 -1.93
CA VAL A 240 8.71 -7.15 -0.48
C VAL A 240 7.36 -7.09 0.24
N TYR A 241 7.37 -7.39 1.55
CA TYR A 241 6.23 -7.05 2.40
C TYR A 241 6.06 -5.54 2.43
N THR A 242 4.83 -5.08 2.19
CA THR A 242 4.48 -3.66 2.33
C THR A 242 3.57 -3.51 3.54
N THR A 243 3.92 -2.60 4.45
CA THR A 243 3.03 -2.20 5.54
C THR A 243 2.45 -0.82 5.28
N VAL A 244 1.13 -0.69 5.35
CA VAL A 244 0.41 0.56 5.13
C VAL A 244 -0.30 0.94 6.41
N PHE A 245 0.26 1.91 7.14
CA PHE A 245 -0.42 2.53 8.27
C PHE A 245 -1.24 3.73 7.79
N ASN A 246 -2.54 3.74 8.08
CA ASN A 246 -3.41 4.83 7.66
C ASN A 246 -3.52 5.90 8.75
N GLU A 247 -2.76 6.99 8.59
CA GLU A 247 -2.68 8.12 9.52
C GLU A 247 -4.04 8.82 9.72
N GLU A 248 -4.62 9.30 8.62
CA GLU A 248 -5.86 10.08 8.58
C GLU A 248 -6.64 9.80 7.30
N GLY A 249 -7.96 9.94 7.35
CA GLY A 249 -8.84 9.71 6.21
C GLY A 249 -9.15 8.24 5.98
N HIS A 250 -9.80 7.96 4.85
CA HIS A 250 -10.32 6.62 4.55
C HIS A 250 -9.72 6.12 3.24
N LYS A 251 -9.08 4.95 3.26
CA LYS A 251 -8.49 4.32 2.07
C LYS A 251 -9.23 3.03 1.74
N LEU A 252 -9.40 2.77 0.45
CA LEU A 252 -9.84 1.49 -0.09
C LEU A 252 -8.68 0.93 -0.91
N TRP A 253 -8.07 -0.15 -0.41
CA TRP A 253 -6.89 -0.78 -0.96
C TRP A 253 -7.27 -2.07 -1.69
N LEU A 254 -7.01 -2.14 -2.99
CA LEU A 254 -7.44 -3.27 -3.79
C LEU A 254 -6.30 -4.29 -3.96
N MET A 255 -6.59 -5.56 -3.71
CA MET A 255 -5.59 -6.63 -3.81
C MET A 255 -6.15 -7.87 -4.50
N TRP A 256 -5.26 -8.69 -5.08
CA TRP A 256 -5.56 -10.05 -5.53
C TRP A 256 -4.68 -11.07 -4.79
N PRO A 257 -4.99 -11.38 -3.53
CA PRO A 257 -4.19 -12.31 -2.74
C PRO A 257 -4.22 -13.70 -3.36
N GLY A 258 -3.05 -14.33 -3.46
CA GLY A 258 -2.92 -15.66 -4.06
C GLY A 258 -3.04 -15.71 -5.59
N LEU A 259 -3.04 -14.56 -6.30
CA LEU A 259 -3.02 -14.52 -7.78
C LEU A 259 -1.78 -15.20 -8.35
N GLY A 260 -0.63 -15.00 -7.70
CA GLY A 260 0.65 -15.54 -8.13
C GLY A 260 1.15 -14.97 -9.47
N ILE A 261 2.34 -15.42 -9.88
CA ILE A 261 3.02 -14.89 -11.08
C ILE A 261 2.29 -15.23 -12.37
N ASP A 262 1.70 -16.43 -12.47
CA ASP A 262 1.00 -16.86 -13.68
C ASP A 262 -0.29 -16.07 -13.91
N GLY A 263 -1.00 -15.75 -12.81
CA GLY A 263 -2.16 -14.87 -12.85
C GLY A 263 -1.79 -13.45 -13.27
N LEU A 264 -0.68 -12.90 -12.74
CA LEU A 264 -0.15 -11.60 -13.15
C LEU A 264 0.27 -11.57 -14.63
N ARG A 265 0.95 -12.62 -15.11
CA ARG A 265 1.34 -12.75 -16.54
C ARG A 265 0.12 -12.79 -17.45
N THR A 266 -0.90 -13.57 -17.06
CA THR A 266 -2.15 -13.67 -17.81
C THR A 266 -2.87 -12.33 -17.86
N TRP A 267 -2.97 -11.63 -16.72
CA TRP A 267 -3.58 -10.30 -16.68
C TRP A 267 -2.82 -9.33 -17.59
N ARG A 268 -1.50 -9.27 -17.49
CA ARG A 268 -0.67 -8.40 -18.34
C ARG A 268 -0.87 -8.68 -19.83
N HIS A 269 -0.94 -9.95 -20.22
CA HIS A 269 -1.05 -10.33 -21.63
C HIS A 269 -2.46 -10.05 -22.20
N THR A 270 -3.50 -10.32 -21.41
CA THR A 270 -4.90 -10.23 -21.87
C THR A 270 -5.54 -8.86 -21.64
N GLY A 271 -4.98 -8.05 -20.73
CA GLY A 271 -5.62 -6.84 -20.22
C GLY A 271 -6.89 -7.11 -19.38
N GLN A 272 -7.27 -8.38 -19.19
CA GLN A 272 -8.47 -8.75 -18.47
C GLN A 272 -8.21 -8.79 -16.97
N VAL A 273 -8.99 -8.01 -16.22
CA VAL A 273 -8.96 -7.97 -14.76
C VAL A 273 -9.30 -9.37 -14.19
N PRO A 274 -8.42 -9.99 -13.39
CA PRO A 274 -8.68 -11.29 -12.80
C PRO A 274 -9.83 -11.26 -11.79
N ASP A 275 -10.51 -12.39 -11.66
CA ASP A 275 -11.46 -12.61 -10.58
C ASP A 275 -10.77 -12.70 -9.21
N GLY A 276 -11.54 -12.53 -8.14
CA GLY A 276 -11.05 -12.69 -6.76
C GLY A 276 -10.35 -11.48 -6.17
N GLY A 277 -10.45 -10.31 -6.82
CA GLY A 277 -10.02 -9.04 -6.24
C GLY A 277 -10.79 -8.70 -4.97
N ILE A 278 -10.08 -8.29 -3.92
CA ILE A 278 -10.64 -7.91 -2.63
C ILE A 278 -10.41 -6.41 -2.37
N PRO A 279 -11.47 -5.61 -2.20
CA PRO A 279 -11.34 -4.24 -1.70
C PRO A 279 -11.18 -4.30 -0.18
N ILE A 280 -10.04 -3.84 0.33
CA ILE A 280 -9.75 -3.77 1.74
C ILE A 280 -9.94 -2.33 2.21
N TYR A 281 -10.86 -2.13 3.15
CA TYR A 281 -11.03 -0.82 3.76
C TYR A 281 -10.01 -0.62 4.89
N ILE A 282 -9.19 0.43 4.81
CA ILE A 282 -8.23 0.78 5.85
C ILE A 282 -8.74 2.03 6.56
N ALA A 283 -9.19 1.86 7.81
CA ALA A 283 -9.66 2.95 8.65
C ALA A 283 -8.48 3.76 9.22
N PRO A 284 -8.68 5.01 9.68
CA PRO A 284 -7.65 5.73 10.43
C PRO A 284 -7.14 4.90 11.62
N GLY A 285 -5.83 4.83 11.80
CA GLY A 285 -5.15 4.06 12.84
C GLY A 285 -5.02 2.56 12.57
N TYR A 286 -5.45 2.06 11.41
CA TYR A 286 -5.30 0.66 11.04
C TYR A 286 -4.01 0.45 10.25
N THR A 287 -3.41 -0.73 10.42
CA THR A 287 -2.23 -1.16 9.65
C THR A 287 -2.59 -2.34 8.74
N LEU A 288 -2.46 -2.16 7.43
CA LEU A 288 -2.50 -3.27 6.48
C LEU A 288 -1.09 -3.84 6.31
N VAL A 289 -0.95 -5.15 6.39
CA VAL A 289 0.24 -5.88 5.93
C VAL A 289 -0.12 -6.60 4.63
N GLN A 290 0.51 -6.17 3.55
CA GLN A 290 0.46 -6.80 2.25
C GLN A 290 1.59 -7.83 2.15
N PRO A 291 1.28 -9.13 1.97
CA PRO A 291 2.31 -10.13 1.75
C PRO A 291 3.00 -9.92 0.40
N PRO A 292 4.23 -10.41 0.22
CA PRO A 292 4.94 -10.33 -1.03
C PRO A 292 4.15 -11.08 -2.11
N ALA A 293 4.14 -10.53 -3.34
CA ALA A 293 3.45 -11.13 -4.47
C ALA A 293 4.02 -12.51 -4.88
N LEU A 294 5.21 -12.86 -4.37
CA LEU A 294 5.94 -14.09 -4.64
C LEU A 294 6.29 -14.79 -3.32
N TRP A 295 5.56 -15.84 -2.96
CA TRP A 295 6.10 -16.84 -2.04
C TRP A 295 5.80 -18.26 -2.52
N ARG A 296 6.73 -18.81 -3.30
CA ARG A 296 6.94 -20.26 -3.36
C ARG A 296 8.41 -20.54 -3.07
N ARG A 297 8.65 -21.36 -2.04
CA ARG A 297 9.95 -21.96 -1.77
C ARG A 297 10.27 -22.89 -2.95
N GLY A 298 11.32 -22.59 -3.72
CA GLY A 298 11.80 -23.44 -4.82
C GLY A 298 11.52 -22.97 -6.25
N SER A 299 10.89 -21.81 -6.46
CA SER A 299 10.74 -21.25 -7.82
C SER A 299 11.87 -20.27 -8.14
N LYS A 300 12.83 -20.73 -8.95
CA LYS A 300 13.71 -19.84 -9.72
C LYS A 300 12.83 -19.14 -10.78
N ALA A 301 12.97 -17.81 -10.90
CA ALA A 301 12.73 -16.96 -12.08
C ALA A 301 11.67 -15.82 -12.00
N TYR A 302 12.20 -14.62 -12.28
CA TYR A 302 11.69 -13.46 -13.04
C TYR A 302 10.80 -12.40 -12.38
N THR A 303 11.34 -11.18 -12.30
CA THR A 303 10.70 -9.91 -11.91
C THR A 303 10.60 -8.93 -13.08
N TRP A 304 9.64 -8.01 -13.01
CA TRP A 304 9.72 -6.68 -13.61
C TRP A 304 10.06 -5.70 -12.46
N PRO A 305 11.05 -4.80 -12.53
CA PRO A 305 11.49 -4.03 -13.69
C PRO A 305 12.36 -4.84 -14.69
N PRO A 306 12.77 -4.28 -15.84
CA PRO A 306 13.61 -4.95 -16.83
C PRO A 306 14.79 -5.70 -16.19
N ASP A 307 15.28 -6.74 -16.88
CA ASP A 307 16.38 -7.64 -16.45
C ASP A 307 17.61 -6.94 -15.84
N GLU A 308 17.80 -5.66 -16.17
CA GLU A 308 18.81 -4.76 -15.65
C GLU A 308 18.70 -4.54 -14.12
N TYR A 309 17.49 -4.49 -13.55
CA TYR A 309 17.25 -4.27 -12.11
C TYR A 309 17.04 -5.57 -11.30
N PHE A 310 16.77 -6.69 -11.97
CA PHE A 310 16.62 -7.99 -11.32
C PHE A 310 17.97 -8.53 -10.83
N ASN A 311 19.03 -8.32 -11.62
CA ASN A 311 20.38 -8.74 -11.24
C ASN A 311 20.89 -7.94 -10.04
N GLU A 312 20.62 -6.63 -9.95
CA GLU A 312 20.95 -5.83 -8.75
C GLU A 312 20.18 -6.31 -7.52
N CYS A 313 18.88 -6.55 -7.62
CA CYS A 313 18.09 -7.06 -6.49
C CYS A 313 18.50 -8.48 -6.06
N LEU A 314 18.81 -9.37 -7.00
CA LEU A 314 19.30 -10.72 -6.72
C LEU A 314 20.70 -10.70 -6.11
N ASP A 315 21.62 -9.88 -6.65
CA ASP A 315 22.97 -9.75 -6.10
C ASP A 315 22.91 -9.21 -4.67
N ILE A 316 22.02 -8.26 -4.38
CA ILE A 316 21.84 -7.74 -3.02
C ILE A 316 21.21 -8.80 -2.10
N LEU A 317 20.18 -9.52 -2.56
CA LEU A 317 19.53 -10.58 -1.78
C LEU A 317 20.42 -11.83 -1.60
N GLU A 318 21.26 -12.19 -2.58
CA GLU A 318 22.24 -13.28 -2.49
C GLU A 318 23.40 -12.89 -1.57
N VAL A 319 23.91 -11.64 -1.65
CA VAL A 319 24.90 -11.12 -0.68
C VAL A 319 24.33 -11.13 0.74
N MET A 320 23.05 -10.79 0.93
CA MET A 320 22.37 -10.89 2.23
C MET A 320 22.19 -12.34 2.70
N ALA A 321 21.83 -13.26 1.79
CA ALA A 321 21.64 -14.68 2.10
C ALA A 321 22.96 -15.40 2.41
N GLU A 322 24.04 -15.09 1.70
CA GLU A 322 25.38 -15.64 1.95
C GLU A 322 25.95 -15.18 3.30
N ARG A 323 25.68 -13.95 3.73
CA ARG A 323 26.04 -13.46 5.08
C ARG A 323 25.35 -14.25 6.18
N ARG A 324 24.09 -14.67 5.97
CA ARG A 324 23.31 -15.48 6.93
C ARG A 324 23.82 -16.93 7.08
N LEU A 325 24.57 -17.45 6.12
CA LEU A 325 25.17 -18.80 6.15
C LEU A 325 26.56 -18.81 6.81
N ARG A 326 27.10 -17.64 7.16
CA ARG A 326 28.43 -17.50 7.82
C ARG A 326 28.35 -17.00 9.27
N LEU A 327 27.15 -16.82 9.81
CA LEU A 327 26.86 -16.59 11.24
C LEU A 327 26.29 -17.87 11.87
#